data_AF-A0A6S7KC66-F1
#
_entry.id   AF-A0A6S7KC66-F1
#
_cell.length_a   1.000
_cell.length_b   1.000
_cell.length_c   1.000
_cell.angle_alpha   90.00
_cell.angle_beta   90.00
_cell.angle_gamma   90.00
#
_symmetry.space_group_name_H-M   'P 1'
#
loop_
_entity.id
_entity.type
_entity.pdbx_description
1 polymer ?
#
loop_
_entity_poly.entity_id
_entity_poly.type
_entity_poly.pdbx_seq_one_letter_code
_entity_poly.pdbx_strand_id
1 'polypeptide(L)' 'EDCPRGEWPLAVVEESYPDKNGHVRQVLIRAANQTQYRRDVRKLCLLEKFDSE' A
#
# COMPACT_ATOMS: atom_id res chain seq x y z
N GLU A 1 14.41 -3.55 -0.30
CA GLU A 1 13.97 -4.90 0.06
C GLU A 1 13.18 -5.46 -1.10
N ASP A 2 13.75 -6.45 -1.77
CA ASP A 2 13.05 -7.22 -2.79
C ASP A 2 12.22 -8.29 -2.08
N CYS A 3 10.91 -8.23 -2.28
CA CYS A 3 10.01 -9.22 -1.73
C CYS A 3 9.63 -10.22 -2.86
N PRO A 4 9.74 -11.53 -2.63
CA PRO A 4 9.42 -12.53 -3.64
C PRO A 4 7.98 -12.38 -4.17
N ARG A 5 7.79 -12.63 -5.47
CA ARG A 5 6.46 -12.61 -6.09
C ARG A 5 5.59 -13.68 -5.43
N GLY A 6 4.53 -13.26 -4.72
CA GLY A 6 3.61 -14.14 -4.00
C GLY A 6 3.70 -14.01 -2.48
N GLU A 7 4.75 -13.39 -1.95
CA GLU A 7 4.94 -13.14 -0.52
C GLU A 7 4.77 -11.66 -0.19
N TRP A 8 3.82 -10.98 -0.84
CA TRP A 8 3.64 -9.55 -0.64
C TRP A 8 3.24 -9.26 0.82
N PRO A 9 4.02 -8.46 1.56
CA PRO A 9 3.69 -8.15 2.95
C PRO A 9 2.42 -7.32 2.99
N LEU A 10 1.49 -7.71 3.87
CA LEU A 10 0.26 -6.98 4.10
C LEU A 10 0.56 -5.64 4.76
N ALA A 11 -0.12 -4.60 4.27
CA ALA A 11 -0.02 -3.25 4.82
C ALA A 11 -1.35 -2.50 4.64
N VAL A 12 -1.57 -1.53 5.52
CA VAL A 12 -2.73 -0.63 5.47
C VAL A 12 -2.29 0.69 4.86
N VAL A 13 -3.04 1.20 3.89
CA VAL A 13 -2.84 2.57 3.37
C VAL A 13 -3.41 3.56 4.40
N GLU A 14 -2.57 4.48 4.86
CA GLU A 14 -2.97 5.50 5.84
C GLU A 14 -3.24 6.86 5.17
N GLU A 15 -2.38 7.24 4.22
CA GLU A 15 -2.49 8.51 3.50
C GLU A 15 -2.20 8.34 2.01
N SER A 16 -2.80 9.19 1.19
CA SER A 16 -2.55 9.27 -0.25
C SER A 16 -2.03 10.65 -0.64
N TYR A 17 -1.04 10.68 -1.54
CA TYR A 17 -0.41 11.90 -2.02
C TYR A 17 -0.70 12.08 -3.52
N PRO A 18 -1.71 12.88 -3.88
CA PRO A 18 -1.98 13.20 -5.28
C PRO A 18 -0.89 14.13 -5.84
N ASP A 19 -0.61 13.99 -7.15
CA ASP A 19 0.22 14.94 -7.88
C ASP A 19 -0.55 16.22 -8.25
N LYS A 20 0.14 17.18 -8.87
CA LYS A 20 -0.47 18.45 -9.32
C LYS A 20 -1.66 18.30 -10.28
N ASN A 21 -1.83 17.13 -10.88
CA ASN A 21 -2.93 16.80 -11.78
C ASN A 21 -3.99 15.92 -11.07
N GLY A 22 -3.88 15.71 -9.75
CA GLY A 22 -4.81 14.92 -8.95
C GLY A 22 -4.55 13.40 -8.95
N HIS A 23 -3.52 12.91 -9.65
CA HIS A 23 -3.26 11.47 -9.71
C HIS A 23 -2.49 11.01 -8.46
N VAL A 24 -3.04 10.03 -7.74
CA VAL A 24 -2.34 9.42 -6.60
C VAL A 24 -1.21 8.53 -7.13
N ARG A 25 0.03 8.99 -6.98
CA ARG A 25 1.22 8.23 -7.38
C ARG A 25 1.90 7.56 -6.20
N GLN A 26 1.75 8.12 -5.01
CA GLN A 26 2.39 7.62 -3.79
C GLN A 26 1.41 7.59 -2.64
N VAL A 27 1.60 6.62 -1.77
CA VAL A 27 0.84 6.45 -0.53
C VAL A 27 1.78 6.19 0.63
N LEU A 28 1.33 6.56 1.82
CA LEU A 28 1.93 6.11 3.09
C LEU A 28 1.23 4.81 3.47
N ILE A 29 2.01 3.76 3.67
CA ILE A 29 1.52 2.47 4.15
C ILE A 29 2.10 2.15 5.52
N ARG A 30 1.33 1.48 6.36
CA ARG A 30 1.79 0.88 7.62
C ARG A 30 1.81 -0.63 7.50
N ALA A 31 3.00 -1.20 7.63
CA ALA A 31 3.21 -2.65 7.64
C ALA A 31 2.84 -3.27 9.00
N ALA A 32 2.74 -4.59 9.06
CA ALA A 32 2.37 -5.33 10.29
C ALA A 32 3.29 -5.01 11.49
N ASN A 33 4.57 -4.76 11.23
CA ASN A 33 5.57 -4.36 12.23
C ASN A 33 5.45 -2.87 12.68
N GLN A 34 4.33 -2.21 12.36
CA GLN A 34 4.07 -0.78 12.61
C GLN A 34 5.04 0.19 11.91
N THR A 35 5.91 -0.29 11.02
CA THR A 35 6.78 0.60 10.25
C THR A 35 6.01 1.23 9.10
N GLN A 36 6.22 2.54 8.93
CA GLN A 36 5.63 3.30 7.85
C GLN A 36 6.58 3.40 6.66
N TYR A 37 6.05 3.20 5.46
CA TYR A 37 6.81 3.34 4.21
C TYR A 37 6.04 4.17 3.20
N ARG A 38 6.78 4.99 2.44
CA ARG A 38 6.24 5.63 1.24
C ARG A 38 6.43 4.71 0.05
N ARG A 39 5.34 4.38 -0.65
CA ARG A 39 5.35 3.45 -1.79
C ARG A 39 4.59 4.00 -2.98
N ASP A 40 5.05 3.63 -4.17
CA ASP A 40 4.35 3.90 -5.42
C ASP A 40 3.16 2.95 -5.55
N VAL A 41 1.99 3.48 -5.89
CA VAL A 41 0.75 2.69 -5.98
C VAL A 41 0.83 1.56 -7.00
N ARG A 42 1.66 1.68 -8.05
CA ARG A 42 1.85 0.64 -9.07
C ARG A 42 2.56 -0.60 -8.55
N LYS A 43 3.11 -0.53 -7.34
CA LYS A 43 3.72 -1.67 -6.64
C LYS A 43 2.79 -2.26 -5.58
N LEU A 44 1.52 -1.86 -5.53
CA LEU A 44 0.56 -2.36 -4.57
C LEU A 44 -0.49 -3.20 -5.30
N CYS A 45 -0.91 -4.28 -4.64
CA CYS A 45 -2.10 -5.03 -5.03
C CYS A 45 -3.21 -4.70 -4.04
N LEU A 46 -4.38 -4.31 -4.52
CA LEU A 46 -5.54 -4.12 -3.64
C LEU A 46 -6.01 -5.49 -3.16
N LEU A 47 -6.19 -5.62 -1.86
CA LEU A 47 -6.79 -6.81 -1.25
C LEU A 47 -8.21 -6.46 -0.86
N GLU A 48 -9.17 -7.21 -1.40
CA GLU A 48 -10.55 -7.10 -1.00
C GLU A 48 -10.68 -7.54 0.45
N LYS A 49 -11.40 -6.77 1.25
CA LYS A 49 -11.71 -7.15 2.61
C LYS A 49 -12.70 -8.31 2.54
N PHE A 50 -12.45 -9.37 3.30
CA PHE A 50 -13.47 -10.38 3.57
C PHE A 50 -14.50 -9.74 4.50
N ASP A 51 -15.70 -9.45 4.00
CA ASP A 51 -16.84 -9.13 4.85
C ASP A 51 -17.42 -10.45 5.35
N SER A 52 -17.07 -10.84 6.58
CA SER A 52 -17.82 -11.84 7.32
C SER A 52 -19.10 -11.18 7.81
N GLU A 53 -20.24 -11.57 7.22
CA GLU A 53 -21.59 -11.24 7.71
C GLU A 53 -21.82 -11.67 9.15
#